data_AF-G8RWT1-F1
#
_entry.id   AF-G8RWT1-F1
#
_cell.length_a   1.000
_cell.length_b   1.000
_cell.length_c   1.000
_cell.angle_alpha   90.00
_cell.angle_beta   90.00
_cell.angle_gamma   90.00
#
_symmetry.space_group_name_H-M   'P 1'
#
loop_
_entity.id
_entity.type
_entity.pdbx_description
1 polymer ?
#
loop_
_entity_poly.entity_id
_entity_poly.type
_entity_poly.pdbx_seq_one_letter_code
_entity_poly.pdbx_strand_id
1 'polypeptide(L)'
;MSDAQAWQPDSLHEAAASWQAAATDFHAYVEMAVQGVGAAHDVWTGSAAEAARADVLAVGRTSDALARAMVLAAVAARDAAGQIASARTAVLDLVSASEAAGFAVSDDGTVSVHDAPTALLVALSGGDEGLAHELLTLRAQELTTQLVGALDRLAAADADAADDIEEAFAEPVSRAAATVPAANSSADFGDMVAGWPVTSQDRIAEQIAALSPEQRDRLVTDFPRQVGNTDGVPWELRVVANRTNIAQAILDEPDPVRTAFYRTLLGEVDDPAGGGRRIDRQIVAFDPARASLVELNGDLAAARSVAVLVPGMNTTIEGSAADTATARRFVAATGGDVAALTYLGGPFPRGNLVSGVIDAASPRYALDMAPRLVAFSEDVDRTVDAAAGASVPVTYIGHSYGGSILGTAEAMGLTADQTLYVAAAGAGVGVEDPGDWHNRNPAVVRFSMTAPGDLIQAVQGIPGGPHGADPDEMEGVIHLATGYYDDGRVMAGWQAHSDVLNAPSDSWRNILAVITGDRARIRPAG
;
A
#
# COMPACT_ATOMS: atom_id res chain seq x y z
N MET A 1 -21.23 -27.18 10.59
CA MET A 1 -21.89 -27.01 9.28
C MET A 1 -23.16 -26.18 9.41
N SER A 2 -24.02 -26.50 10.38
CA SER A 2 -25.26 -25.75 10.67
C SER A 2 -25.04 -24.23 10.80
N ASP A 3 -24.01 -23.80 11.54
CA ASP A 3 -23.69 -22.37 11.66
C ASP A 3 -23.31 -21.74 10.32
N ALA A 4 -22.41 -22.38 9.56
CA ALA A 4 -22.02 -21.94 8.23
C ALA A 4 -23.24 -21.80 7.29
N GLN A 5 -24.23 -22.69 7.37
CA GLN A 5 -25.46 -22.58 6.58
C GLN A 5 -26.33 -21.39 7.02
N ALA A 6 -26.40 -21.12 8.32
CA ALA A 6 -27.22 -20.07 8.90
C ALA A 6 -26.63 -18.65 8.76
N TRP A 7 -25.30 -18.52 8.66
CA TRP A 7 -24.62 -17.23 8.58
C TRP A 7 -25.07 -16.41 7.37
N GLN A 8 -25.25 -15.10 7.59
CA GLN A 8 -25.70 -14.11 6.60
C GLN A 8 -24.67 -12.98 6.49
N PRO A 9 -23.59 -13.16 5.73
CA PRO A 9 -22.53 -12.15 5.59
C PRO A 9 -23.05 -10.79 5.08
N ASP A 10 -24.13 -10.79 4.30
CA ASP A 10 -24.79 -9.56 3.81
C ASP A 10 -25.23 -8.62 4.95
N SER A 11 -25.52 -9.15 6.14
CA SER A 11 -25.87 -8.32 7.31
C SER A 11 -24.72 -7.40 7.75
N LEU A 12 -23.46 -7.81 7.55
CA LEU A 12 -22.29 -6.97 7.81
C LEU A 12 -22.15 -5.87 6.74
N HIS A 13 -22.49 -6.15 5.48
CA HIS A 13 -22.56 -5.11 4.45
C HIS A 13 -23.63 -4.05 4.76
N GLU A 14 -24.80 -4.47 5.26
CA GLU A 14 -25.85 -3.56 5.70
C GLU A 14 -25.42 -2.72 6.91
N ALA A 15 -24.79 -3.34 7.91
CA ALA A 15 -24.24 -2.65 9.07
C ALA A 15 -23.19 -1.61 8.66
N ALA A 16 -22.25 -1.98 7.78
CA ALA A 16 -21.24 -1.08 7.25
C ALA A 16 -21.83 0.11 6.47
N ALA A 17 -22.88 -0.13 5.68
CA ALA A 17 -23.58 0.95 4.98
C ALA A 17 -24.25 1.92 5.97
N SER A 18 -24.87 1.38 7.02
CA SER A 18 -25.50 2.15 8.08
C SER A 18 -24.49 3.00 8.88
N TRP A 19 -23.37 2.40 9.33
CA TRP A 19 -22.32 3.12 10.06
C TRP A 19 -21.68 4.21 9.21
N GLN A 20 -21.41 3.95 7.93
CA GLN A 20 -20.88 4.96 7.02
C GLN A 20 -21.85 6.14 6.85
N ALA A 21 -23.15 5.88 6.65
CA ALA A 21 -24.14 6.93 6.51
C ALA A 21 -24.26 7.76 7.80
N ALA A 22 -24.29 7.09 8.96
CA ALA A 22 -24.31 7.76 10.26
C ALA A 22 -23.05 8.62 10.49
N ALA A 23 -21.87 8.14 10.11
CA ALA A 23 -20.61 8.88 10.23
C ALA A 23 -20.62 10.15 9.38
N THR A 24 -21.04 10.05 8.11
CA THR A 24 -21.13 11.19 7.19
C THR A 24 -22.14 12.24 7.68
N ASP A 25 -23.34 11.82 8.07
CA ASP A 25 -24.37 12.72 8.58
C ASP A 25 -23.91 13.42 9.86
N PHE A 26 -23.37 12.66 10.81
CA PHE A 26 -22.90 13.17 12.10
C PHE A 26 -21.76 14.17 11.93
N HIS A 27 -20.77 13.87 11.09
CA HIS A 27 -19.67 14.77 10.77
C HIS A 27 -20.18 16.08 10.16
N ALA A 28 -21.06 16.02 9.16
CA ALA A 28 -21.60 17.21 8.50
C ALA A 28 -22.39 18.13 9.46
N TYR A 29 -23.21 17.56 10.35
CA TYR A 29 -23.98 18.36 11.33
C TYR A 29 -23.09 19.03 12.38
N VAL A 30 -22.07 18.33 12.87
CA VAL A 30 -21.15 18.87 13.88
C VAL A 30 -20.25 19.94 13.26
N GLU A 31 -19.74 19.72 12.04
CA GLU A 31 -18.94 20.71 11.33
C GLU A 31 -19.71 22.02 11.14
N MET A 32 -20.98 21.93 10.72
CA MET A 32 -21.85 23.11 10.58
C MET A 32 -22.01 23.88 11.91
N ALA A 33 -22.13 23.17 13.04
CA ALA A 33 -22.22 23.80 14.36
C ALA A 33 -20.90 24.47 14.77
N VAL A 34 -19.76 23.82 14.52
CA VAL A 34 -18.42 24.37 14.79
C VAL A 34 -18.16 25.62 13.96
N GLN A 35 -18.43 25.57 12.66
CA GLN A 35 -18.29 26.72 11.76
C GLN A 35 -19.19 27.89 12.17
N GLY A 36 -20.44 27.61 12.57
CA GLY A 36 -21.38 28.65 13.00
C GLY A 36 -20.90 29.42 14.24
N VAL A 37 -20.35 28.72 15.24
CA VAL A 37 -19.78 29.34 16.45
C VAL A 37 -18.48 30.08 16.12
N GLY A 38 -17.66 29.51 15.23
CA GLY A 38 -16.46 30.17 14.69
C GLY A 38 -16.79 31.52 14.03
N ALA A 39 -17.76 31.53 13.12
CA ALA A 39 -18.19 32.72 12.38
C ALA A 39 -18.75 33.84 13.28
N ALA A 40 -19.23 33.52 14.47
CA ALA A 40 -19.68 34.52 15.44
C ALA A 40 -18.52 35.36 16.05
N HIS A 41 -17.26 35.15 15.64
CA HIS A 41 -16.08 35.87 16.14
C HIS A 41 -16.22 37.38 16.09
N ASP A 42 -16.71 37.88 14.98
CA ASP A 42 -16.74 39.32 14.73
C ASP A 42 -17.86 40.04 15.50
N VAL A 43 -18.79 39.29 16.09
CA VAL A 43 -19.98 39.81 16.78
C VAL A 43 -20.09 39.38 18.24
N TRP A 44 -19.35 38.35 18.68
CA TRP A 44 -19.34 37.85 20.06
C TRP A 44 -17.91 37.58 20.54
N THR A 45 -17.42 38.51 21.38
CA THR A 45 -16.05 38.56 21.89
C THR A 45 -16.01 38.57 23.43
N GLY A 46 -14.81 38.35 23.99
CA GLY A 46 -14.56 38.28 25.43
C GLY A 46 -14.40 36.85 25.94
N SER A 47 -13.96 36.70 27.18
CA SER A 47 -13.54 35.41 27.76
C SER A 47 -14.62 34.33 27.74
N ALA A 48 -15.90 34.70 27.89
CA ALA A 48 -17.00 33.74 27.79
C ALA A 48 -17.21 33.22 26.35
N ALA A 49 -17.00 34.08 25.34
CA ALA A 49 -17.07 33.69 23.94
C ALA A 49 -15.87 32.80 23.56
N GLU A 50 -14.68 33.09 24.08
CA GLU A 50 -13.48 32.26 23.91
C GLU A 50 -13.66 30.88 24.54
N ALA A 51 -14.19 30.81 25.77
CA ALA A 51 -14.50 29.54 26.44
C ALA A 51 -15.51 28.71 25.63
N ALA A 52 -16.60 29.33 25.17
CA ALA A 52 -17.61 28.64 24.36
C ALA A 52 -17.04 28.11 23.03
N ARG A 53 -16.14 28.86 22.38
CA ARG A 53 -15.43 28.37 21.18
C ARG A 53 -14.53 27.18 21.50
N ALA A 54 -13.78 27.25 22.60
CA ALA A 54 -12.91 26.16 23.03
C ALA A 54 -13.73 24.88 23.30
N ASP A 55 -14.88 25.01 23.94
CA ASP A 55 -15.80 23.91 24.21
C ASP A 55 -16.36 23.30 22.92
N VAL A 56 -16.84 24.13 21.99
CA VAL A 56 -17.38 23.65 20.70
C VAL A 56 -16.31 22.98 19.85
N LEU A 57 -15.07 23.49 19.85
CA LEU A 57 -13.94 22.82 19.20
C LEU A 57 -13.60 21.48 19.86
N ALA A 58 -13.73 21.37 21.18
CA ALA A 58 -13.52 20.10 21.89
C ALA A 58 -14.60 19.06 21.56
N VAL A 59 -15.87 19.50 21.45
CA VAL A 59 -16.97 18.66 20.95
C VAL A 59 -16.68 18.20 19.52
N GLY A 60 -16.30 19.13 18.63
CA GLY A 60 -15.93 18.82 17.24
C GLY A 60 -14.88 17.71 17.15
N ARG A 61 -13.76 17.86 17.88
CA ARG A 61 -12.68 16.84 17.89
C ARG A 61 -13.16 15.47 18.36
N THR A 62 -13.99 15.42 19.39
CA THR A 62 -14.53 14.15 19.93
C THR A 62 -15.48 13.50 18.92
N SER A 63 -16.29 14.32 18.25
CA SER A 63 -17.20 13.87 17.20
C SER A 63 -16.47 13.35 15.97
N ASP A 64 -15.41 14.02 15.53
CA ASP A 64 -14.60 13.57 14.38
C ASP A 64 -13.90 12.24 14.69
N ALA A 65 -13.42 12.05 15.92
CA ALA A 65 -12.85 10.77 16.35
C ALA A 65 -13.89 9.64 16.26
N LEU A 66 -15.11 9.87 16.74
CA LEU A 66 -16.19 8.88 16.62
C LEU A 66 -16.57 8.61 15.15
N ALA A 67 -16.64 9.65 14.32
CA ALA A 67 -16.95 9.49 12.90
C ALA A 67 -15.87 8.68 12.17
N ARG A 68 -14.59 8.89 12.47
CA ARG A 68 -13.48 8.09 11.92
C ARG A 68 -13.52 6.64 12.38
N ALA A 69 -13.79 6.39 13.67
CA ALA A 69 -13.98 5.03 14.19
C ALA A 69 -15.12 4.30 13.46
N MET A 70 -16.24 4.97 13.19
CA MET A 70 -17.35 4.40 12.39
C MET A 70 -16.95 4.13 10.93
N VAL A 71 -16.09 4.95 10.33
CA VAL A 71 -15.55 4.70 8.98
C VAL A 71 -14.64 3.48 8.98
N LEU A 72 -13.72 3.36 9.95
CA LEU A 72 -12.84 2.20 10.09
C LEU A 72 -13.66 0.92 10.31
N ALA A 73 -14.62 0.95 11.22
CA ALA A 73 -15.51 -0.19 11.47
C ALA A 73 -16.36 -0.55 10.25
N ALA A 74 -16.79 0.42 9.45
CA ALA A 74 -17.52 0.17 8.20
C ALA A 74 -16.63 -0.46 7.13
N VAL A 75 -15.33 -0.18 7.11
CA VAL A 75 -14.37 -0.86 6.22
C VAL A 75 -14.16 -2.29 6.69
N ALA A 76 -13.83 -2.48 7.99
CA ALA A 76 -13.68 -3.79 8.60
C ALA A 76 -14.89 -4.71 8.36
N ALA A 77 -16.11 -4.21 8.59
CA ALA A 77 -17.33 -4.99 8.36
C ALA A 77 -17.57 -5.35 6.88
N ARG A 78 -17.10 -4.52 5.92
CA ARG A 78 -17.19 -4.86 4.48
C ARG A 78 -16.21 -5.95 4.11
N ASP A 79 -14.99 -5.87 4.61
CA ASP A 79 -13.95 -6.85 4.37
C ASP A 79 -14.37 -8.19 5.00
N ALA A 80 -14.78 -8.18 6.26
CA ALA A 80 -15.37 -9.31 6.97
C ALA A 80 -16.52 -9.98 6.18
N ALA A 81 -17.45 -9.18 5.66
CA ALA A 81 -18.55 -9.72 4.84
C ALA A 81 -18.03 -10.51 3.63
N GLY A 82 -17.03 -9.97 2.91
CA GLY A 82 -16.42 -10.62 1.76
C GLY A 82 -15.64 -11.89 2.15
N GLN A 83 -14.89 -11.83 3.26
CA GLN A 83 -14.09 -12.95 3.75
C GLN A 83 -14.96 -14.11 4.22
N ILE A 84 -15.95 -13.83 5.08
CA ILE A 84 -16.89 -14.83 5.59
C ILE A 84 -17.72 -15.39 4.42
N ALA A 85 -18.17 -14.58 3.47
CA ALA A 85 -18.90 -15.07 2.29
C ALA A 85 -18.06 -16.04 1.45
N SER A 86 -16.78 -15.71 1.22
CA SER A 86 -15.86 -16.56 0.45
C SER A 86 -15.56 -17.87 1.17
N ALA A 87 -15.23 -17.82 2.46
CA ALA A 87 -14.96 -19.00 3.27
C ALA A 87 -16.22 -19.89 3.42
N ARG A 88 -17.39 -19.29 3.61
CA ARG A 88 -18.69 -19.98 3.66
C ARG A 88 -18.99 -20.68 2.35
N THR A 89 -18.79 -20.01 1.22
CA THR A 89 -18.98 -20.61 -0.11
C THR A 89 -18.09 -21.83 -0.29
N ALA A 90 -16.80 -21.73 0.07
CA ALA A 90 -15.86 -22.86 -0.02
C ALA A 90 -16.31 -24.07 0.82
N VAL A 91 -16.85 -23.83 2.03
CA VAL A 91 -17.43 -24.88 2.87
C VAL A 91 -18.64 -25.52 2.19
N LEU A 92 -19.61 -24.73 1.73
CA LEU A 92 -20.84 -25.24 1.14
C LEU A 92 -20.61 -25.99 -0.17
N ASP A 93 -19.67 -25.53 -1.00
CA ASP A 93 -19.29 -26.19 -2.23
C ASP A 93 -18.63 -27.56 -1.95
N LEU A 94 -17.76 -27.65 -0.93
CA LEU A 94 -17.15 -28.92 -0.51
C LEU A 94 -18.18 -29.90 0.05
N VAL A 95 -19.14 -29.42 0.84
CA VAL A 95 -20.26 -30.25 1.33
C VAL A 95 -21.06 -30.79 0.17
N SER A 96 -21.51 -29.91 -0.73
CA SER A 96 -22.33 -30.28 -1.88
C SER A 96 -21.61 -31.28 -2.80
N ALA A 97 -20.31 -31.05 -3.04
CA ALA A 97 -19.48 -31.97 -3.83
C ALA A 97 -19.29 -33.34 -3.14
N SER A 98 -19.15 -33.36 -1.81
CA SER A 98 -19.00 -34.60 -1.02
C SER A 98 -20.30 -35.41 -1.04
N GLU A 99 -21.43 -34.76 -0.82
CA GLU A 99 -22.76 -35.39 -0.87
C GLU A 99 -23.06 -35.94 -2.27
N ALA A 100 -22.76 -35.16 -3.32
CA ALA A 100 -22.93 -35.60 -4.71
C ALA A 100 -22.03 -36.79 -5.08
N ALA A 101 -20.92 -36.99 -4.36
CA ALA A 101 -20.01 -38.11 -4.52
C ALA A 101 -20.38 -39.35 -3.66
N GLY A 102 -21.52 -39.31 -2.95
CA GLY A 102 -22.03 -40.44 -2.16
C GLY A 102 -21.48 -40.52 -0.74
N PHE A 103 -20.98 -39.42 -0.20
CA PHE A 103 -20.53 -39.31 1.19
C PHE A 103 -21.59 -38.62 2.07
N ALA A 104 -21.61 -38.96 3.35
CA ALA A 104 -22.35 -38.21 4.37
C ALA A 104 -21.39 -37.28 5.13
N VAL A 105 -21.84 -36.06 5.40
CA VAL A 105 -21.09 -35.02 6.09
C VAL A 105 -21.76 -34.68 7.42
N SER A 106 -21.02 -34.73 8.53
CA SER A 106 -21.51 -34.31 9.84
C SER A 106 -21.23 -32.83 10.13
N ASP A 107 -21.85 -32.32 11.20
CA ASP A 107 -21.73 -30.91 11.58
C ASP A 107 -20.31 -30.46 11.91
N ASP A 108 -19.48 -31.35 12.45
CA ASP A 108 -18.07 -31.10 12.76
C ASP A 108 -17.14 -31.21 11.55
N GLY A 109 -17.69 -31.45 10.35
CA GLY A 109 -16.93 -31.60 9.12
C GLY A 109 -16.38 -33.02 8.88
N THR A 110 -16.71 -34.01 9.72
CA THR A 110 -16.35 -35.40 9.45
C THR A 110 -17.11 -35.92 8.24
N VAL A 111 -16.38 -36.52 7.29
CA VAL A 111 -16.94 -37.13 6.08
C VAL A 111 -16.88 -38.64 6.23
N SER A 112 -17.98 -39.32 5.92
CA SER A 112 -18.11 -40.78 6.02
C SER A 112 -18.72 -41.37 4.74
N VAL A 113 -18.38 -42.61 4.43
CA VAL A 113 -18.94 -43.31 3.27
C VAL A 113 -20.41 -43.60 3.54
N HIS A 114 -21.30 -43.10 2.68
CA HIS A 114 -22.74 -43.35 2.78
C HIS A 114 -23.20 -44.36 1.72
N ASP A 115 -22.79 -44.15 0.47
CA ASP A 115 -23.18 -44.99 -0.65
C ASP A 115 -22.23 -46.18 -0.84
N ALA A 116 -22.76 -47.27 -1.39
CA ALA A 116 -21.96 -48.44 -1.77
C ALA A 116 -21.01 -48.11 -2.94
N PRO A 117 -19.85 -48.78 -3.06
CA PRO A 117 -18.92 -48.57 -4.17
C PRO A 117 -19.61 -48.74 -5.53
N THR A 118 -19.38 -47.80 -6.44
CA THR A 118 -19.93 -47.90 -7.80
C THR A 118 -19.31 -49.09 -8.56
N ALA A 119 -20.06 -49.68 -9.48
CA ALA A 119 -19.56 -50.79 -10.31
C ALA A 119 -18.26 -50.44 -11.06
N LEU A 120 -18.09 -49.18 -11.46
CA LEU A 120 -16.87 -48.68 -12.07
C LEU A 120 -15.69 -48.70 -11.09
N LEU A 121 -15.88 -48.21 -9.86
CA LEU A 121 -14.83 -48.20 -8.83
C LEU A 121 -14.42 -49.64 -8.45
N VAL A 122 -15.39 -50.55 -8.35
CA VAL A 122 -15.12 -51.98 -8.13
C VAL A 122 -14.31 -52.58 -9.28
N ALA A 123 -14.69 -52.29 -10.53
CA ALA A 123 -13.94 -52.75 -11.72
C ALA A 123 -12.51 -52.21 -11.76
N LEU A 124 -12.32 -50.92 -11.41
CA LEU A 124 -10.99 -50.29 -11.31
C LEU A 124 -10.16 -50.83 -10.14
N SER A 125 -10.83 -51.39 -9.12
CA SER A 125 -10.20 -52.07 -7.97
C SER A 125 -9.94 -53.56 -8.25
N GLY A 126 -9.90 -53.98 -9.52
CA GLY A 126 -9.65 -55.37 -9.92
C GLY A 126 -10.81 -56.33 -9.64
N GLY A 127 -12.02 -55.80 -9.40
CA GLY A 127 -13.20 -56.57 -9.02
C GLY A 127 -13.33 -56.82 -7.51
N ASP A 128 -12.42 -56.26 -6.69
CA ASP A 128 -12.46 -56.38 -5.23
C ASP A 128 -13.29 -55.24 -4.61
N GLU A 129 -14.47 -55.60 -4.07
CA GLU A 129 -15.38 -54.67 -3.42
C GLU A 129 -14.85 -54.15 -2.08
N GLY A 130 -14.03 -54.94 -1.37
CA GLY A 130 -13.40 -54.53 -0.12
C GLY A 130 -12.34 -53.45 -0.37
N LEU A 131 -11.51 -53.63 -1.40
CA LEU A 131 -10.54 -52.61 -1.82
C LEU A 131 -11.24 -51.32 -2.29
N ALA A 132 -12.35 -51.45 -3.03
CA ALA A 132 -13.13 -50.28 -3.46
C ALA A 132 -13.70 -49.49 -2.27
N HIS A 133 -14.13 -50.17 -1.20
CA HIS A 133 -14.59 -49.53 0.03
C HIS A 133 -13.44 -48.87 0.81
N GLU A 134 -12.25 -49.48 0.84
CA GLU A 134 -11.06 -48.88 1.45
C GLU A 134 -10.65 -47.58 0.74
N LEU A 135 -10.70 -47.55 -0.60
CA LEU A 135 -10.46 -46.33 -1.38
C LEU A 135 -11.46 -45.21 -1.07
N LEU A 136 -12.75 -45.53 -0.91
CA LEU A 136 -13.76 -44.56 -0.47
C LEU A 136 -13.46 -44.05 0.95
N THR A 137 -13.01 -44.93 1.84
CA THR A 137 -12.65 -44.56 3.22
C THR A 137 -11.46 -43.58 3.23
N LEU A 138 -10.43 -43.85 2.43
CA LEU A 138 -9.29 -42.92 2.26
C LEU A 138 -9.75 -41.57 1.69
N ARG A 139 -10.64 -41.59 0.69
CA ARG A 139 -11.21 -40.35 0.13
C ARG A 139 -12.03 -39.58 1.16
N ALA A 140 -12.80 -40.26 2.01
CA ALA A 140 -13.56 -39.64 3.08
C ALA A 140 -12.64 -38.96 4.11
N GLN A 141 -11.48 -39.56 4.44
CA GLN A 141 -10.48 -38.94 5.33
C GLN A 141 -9.84 -37.69 4.70
N GLU A 142 -9.55 -37.73 3.40
CA GLU A 142 -9.03 -36.57 2.66
C GLU A 142 -10.07 -35.43 2.64
N LEU A 143 -11.33 -35.74 2.31
CA LEU A 143 -12.44 -34.79 2.32
C LEU A 143 -12.68 -34.22 3.72
N THR A 144 -12.58 -35.03 4.78
CA THR A 144 -12.64 -34.57 6.17
C THR A 144 -11.56 -33.53 6.44
N THR A 145 -10.31 -33.79 6.01
CA THR A 145 -9.20 -32.84 6.19
C THR A 145 -9.46 -31.53 5.45
N GLN A 146 -9.97 -31.60 4.22
CA GLN A 146 -10.32 -30.41 3.43
C GLN A 146 -11.46 -29.61 4.05
N LEU A 147 -12.51 -30.28 4.53
CA LEU A 147 -13.69 -29.65 5.08
C LEU A 147 -13.42 -29.04 6.46
N VAL A 148 -12.68 -29.73 7.33
CA VAL A 148 -12.19 -29.18 8.60
C VAL A 148 -11.32 -27.95 8.34
N GLY A 149 -10.38 -28.00 7.40
CA GLY A 149 -9.57 -26.84 7.04
C GLY A 149 -10.40 -25.67 6.45
N ALA A 150 -11.50 -25.95 5.75
CA ALA A 150 -12.41 -24.91 5.27
C ALA A 150 -13.24 -24.28 6.41
N LEU A 151 -13.67 -25.10 7.38
CA LEU A 151 -14.31 -24.65 8.61
C LEU A 151 -13.39 -23.78 9.47
N ASP A 152 -12.13 -24.19 9.64
CA ASP A 152 -11.14 -23.43 10.40
C ASP A 152 -10.91 -22.05 9.77
N ARG A 153 -10.83 -21.98 8.43
CA ARG A 153 -10.75 -20.68 7.71
C ARG A 153 -11.99 -19.83 7.90
N LEU A 154 -13.17 -20.44 7.92
CA LEU A 154 -14.42 -19.71 8.17
C LEU A 154 -14.47 -19.16 9.60
N ALA A 155 -14.03 -19.94 10.59
CA ALA A 155 -13.94 -19.49 11.98
C ALA A 155 -12.86 -18.41 12.16
N ALA A 156 -11.73 -18.51 11.46
CA ALA A 156 -10.71 -17.47 11.46
C ALA A 156 -11.23 -16.15 10.91
N ALA A 157 -11.96 -16.17 9.78
CA ALA A 157 -12.57 -14.97 9.21
C ALA A 157 -13.62 -14.31 10.13
N ASP A 158 -14.31 -15.08 10.96
CA ASP A 158 -15.25 -14.57 11.96
C ASP A 158 -14.54 -13.93 13.17
N ALA A 159 -13.48 -14.56 13.67
CA ALA A 159 -12.66 -14.01 14.75
C ALA A 159 -11.96 -12.71 14.32
N ASP A 160 -11.36 -12.71 13.14
CA ASP A 160 -10.72 -11.56 12.51
C ASP A 160 -11.69 -10.38 12.34
N ALA A 161 -12.90 -10.67 11.86
CA ALA A 161 -13.97 -9.67 11.76
C ALA A 161 -14.35 -9.05 13.12
N ALA A 162 -14.39 -9.85 14.18
CA ALA A 162 -14.69 -9.35 15.52
C ALA A 162 -13.56 -8.46 16.05
N ASP A 163 -12.31 -8.91 15.89
CA ASP A 163 -11.11 -8.20 16.35
C ASP A 163 -10.97 -6.85 15.63
N ASP A 164 -11.13 -6.80 14.30
CA ASP A 164 -11.04 -5.57 13.50
C ASP A 164 -12.12 -4.54 13.87
N ILE A 165 -13.35 -5.00 14.10
CA ILE A 165 -14.45 -4.13 14.50
C ILE A 165 -14.23 -3.62 15.94
N GLU A 166 -13.75 -4.48 16.84
CA GLU A 166 -13.42 -4.08 18.21
C GLU A 166 -12.28 -3.05 18.20
N GLU A 167 -11.22 -3.27 17.42
CA GLU A 167 -10.10 -2.33 17.27
C GLU A 167 -10.57 -0.97 16.74
N ALA A 168 -11.40 -0.97 15.69
CA ALA A 168 -11.93 0.27 15.11
C ALA A 168 -12.74 1.11 16.12
N PHE A 169 -13.47 0.47 17.04
CA PHE A 169 -14.21 1.17 18.10
C PHE A 169 -13.41 1.38 19.40
N ALA A 170 -12.27 0.70 19.55
CA ALA A 170 -11.33 0.89 20.65
C ALA A 170 -10.48 2.15 20.48
N GLU A 171 -10.35 2.69 19.25
CA GLU A 171 -9.78 4.02 19.01
C GLU A 171 -10.40 5.01 20.00
N PRO A 172 -9.60 5.68 20.85
CA PRO A 172 -10.13 6.39 21.99
C PRO A 172 -11.01 7.54 21.52
N VAL A 173 -12.33 7.36 21.61
CA VAL A 173 -13.28 8.47 21.72
C VAL A 173 -12.83 9.24 22.95
N SER A 174 -12.11 10.33 22.72
CA SER A 174 -11.39 11.10 23.73
C SER A 174 -12.33 11.41 24.90
N ARG A 175 -12.32 10.57 25.95
CA ARG A 175 -12.94 10.93 27.23
C ARG A 175 -12.03 11.99 27.80
N ALA A 176 -12.60 13.16 28.11
CA ALA A 176 -11.91 14.20 28.85
C ALA A 176 -11.20 13.56 30.06
N ALA A 177 -9.87 13.47 29.97
CA ALA A 177 -9.09 12.83 31.02
C ALA A 177 -9.25 13.64 32.29
N ALA A 178 -9.57 12.95 33.39
CA ALA A 178 -9.39 13.50 34.73
C ALA A 178 -7.94 13.98 34.85
N THR A 179 -7.77 15.21 35.33
CA THR A 179 -6.52 15.96 35.53
C THR A 179 -5.28 15.07 35.73
N VAL A 180 -4.48 14.91 34.66
CA VAL A 180 -3.15 14.29 34.71
C VAL A 180 -2.12 15.38 35.11
N PRO A 181 -1.11 15.09 35.95
CA PRO A 181 -0.09 16.08 36.32
C PRO A 181 0.68 16.61 35.11
N ALA A 182 1.16 17.86 35.22
CA ALA A 182 1.72 18.72 34.18
C ALA A 182 3.09 18.28 33.59
N ALA A 183 3.24 17.03 33.18
CA ALA A 183 4.34 16.62 32.31
C ALA A 183 3.79 16.37 30.89
N ASN A 184 4.00 17.37 30.02
CA ASN A 184 3.68 17.42 28.60
C ASN A 184 2.18 17.51 28.27
N SER A 185 1.68 18.75 28.32
CA SER A 185 0.35 19.13 27.84
C SER A 185 0.28 19.03 26.31
N SER A 186 -0.93 19.04 25.72
CA SER A 186 -1.10 19.09 24.26
C SER A 186 -0.44 20.32 23.60
N ALA A 187 -0.20 21.39 24.37
CA ALA A 187 0.56 22.55 23.91
C ALA A 187 2.03 22.22 23.65
N ASP A 188 2.64 21.34 24.47
CA ASP A 188 4.05 20.93 24.31
C ASP A 188 4.24 20.07 23.05
N PHE A 189 3.27 19.22 22.70
CA PHE A 189 3.28 18.52 21.42
C PHE A 189 3.03 19.44 20.22
N GLY A 190 2.16 20.43 20.38
CA GLY A 190 1.91 21.43 19.34
C GLY A 190 3.18 22.18 18.94
N ASP A 191 3.96 22.66 19.92
CA ASP A 191 5.22 23.34 19.67
C ASP A 191 6.29 22.41 19.08
N MET A 192 6.37 21.16 19.56
CA MET A 192 7.28 20.15 19.02
C MET A 192 7.01 19.87 17.54
N VAL A 193 5.75 19.57 17.20
CA VAL A 193 5.32 19.25 15.82
C VAL A 193 5.45 20.47 14.90
N ALA A 194 5.15 21.67 15.40
CA ALA A 194 5.36 22.90 14.63
C ALA A 194 6.83 23.16 14.28
N GLY A 195 7.77 22.64 15.07
CA GLY A 195 9.21 22.74 14.84
C GLY A 195 9.78 21.69 13.87
N TRP A 196 9.06 20.61 13.58
CA TRP A 196 9.53 19.53 12.70
C TRP A 196 9.97 19.97 11.30
N PRO A 197 9.32 20.92 10.59
CA PRO A 197 9.71 21.32 9.24
C PRO A 197 11.16 21.83 9.09
N VAL A 198 11.81 22.22 10.20
CA VAL A 198 13.21 22.69 10.22
C VAL A 198 14.11 21.82 11.12
N THR A 199 13.60 20.69 11.59
CA THR A 199 14.32 19.74 12.44
C THR A 199 14.83 18.59 11.57
N SER A 200 16.06 18.10 11.81
CA SER A 200 16.59 16.95 11.08
C SER A 200 15.81 15.67 11.42
N GLN A 201 15.74 14.74 10.46
CA GLN A 201 15.02 13.48 10.62
C GLN A 201 15.51 12.67 11.84
N ASP A 202 16.82 12.59 12.05
CA ASP A 202 17.41 11.92 13.23
C ASP A 202 16.91 12.52 14.55
N ARG A 203 16.80 13.85 14.60
CA ARG A 203 16.36 14.55 15.81
C ARG A 203 14.85 14.37 16.03
N ILE A 204 14.06 14.29 14.97
CA ILE A 204 12.63 13.93 15.06
C ILE A 204 12.50 12.51 15.62
N ALA A 205 13.26 11.56 15.08
CA ALA A 205 13.28 10.17 15.56
C ALA A 205 13.69 10.08 17.04
N GLU A 206 14.74 10.79 17.46
CA GLU A 206 15.19 10.87 18.85
C GLU A 206 14.13 11.45 19.78
N GLN A 207 13.45 12.53 19.37
CA GLN A 207 12.35 13.13 20.14
C GLN A 207 11.22 12.13 20.37
N ILE A 208 10.83 11.38 19.35
CA ILE A 208 9.74 10.38 19.42
C ILE A 208 10.18 9.16 20.24
N ALA A 209 11.43 8.71 20.08
CA ALA A 209 12.00 7.61 20.86
C ALA A 209 12.01 7.91 22.36
N ALA A 210 12.17 9.18 22.75
CA ALA A 210 12.13 9.63 24.14
C ALA A 210 10.71 9.64 24.76
N LEU A 211 9.65 9.55 23.94
CA LEU A 211 8.26 9.48 24.41
C LEU A 211 7.93 8.08 24.93
N SER A 212 7.11 8.02 25.98
CA SER A 212 6.43 6.78 26.42
C SER A 212 5.43 6.28 25.36
N PRO A 213 5.05 4.99 25.37
CA PRO A 213 4.04 4.45 24.46
C PRO A 213 2.75 5.28 24.46
N GLU A 214 2.22 5.61 25.64
CA GLU A 214 0.98 6.38 25.78
C GLU A 214 1.11 7.81 25.21
N GLN A 215 2.31 8.39 25.27
CA GLN A 215 2.60 9.69 24.66
C GLN A 215 2.69 9.60 23.12
N ARG A 216 3.18 8.49 22.56
CA ARG A 216 3.21 8.27 21.11
C ARG A 216 1.79 8.07 20.56
N ASP A 217 0.97 7.27 21.25
CA ASP A 217 -0.44 7.06 20.88
C ASP A 217 -1.20 8.39 20.89
N ARG A 218 -0.94 9.23 21.89
CA ARG A 218 -1.51 10.57 21.95
C ARG A 218 -1.00 11.47 20.84
N LEU A 219 0.29 11.44 20.51
CA LEU A 219 0.86 12.22 19.41
C LEU A 219 0.22 11.83 18.06
N VAL A 220 0.03 10.53 17.80
CA VAL A 220 -0.66 10.01 16.62
C VAL A 220 -2.12 10.49 16.59
N THR A 221 -2.82 10.41 17.72
CA THR A 221 -4.23 10.80 17.84
C THR A 221 -4.44 12.31 17.63
N ASP A 222 -3.59 13.14 18.26
CA ASP A 222 -3.74 14.59 18.28
C ASP A 222 -3.17 15.25 17.01
N PHE A 223 -2.17 14.65 16.35
CA PHE A 223 -1.45 15.21 15.19
C PHE A 223 -1.27 14.21 14.03
N PRO A 224 -2.32 13.51 13.57
CA PRO A 224 -2.17 12.41 12.59
C PRO A 224 -1.62 12.91 11.25
N ARG A 225 -1.97 14.13 10.82
CA ARG A 225 -1.46 14.68 9.55
C ARG A 225 0.04 14.88 9.57
N GLN A 226 0.58 15.41 10.66
CA GLN A 226 2.02 15.66 10.78
C GLN A 226 2.78 14.36 11.02
N VAL A 227 2.29 13.49 11.90
CA VAL A 227 2.90 12.18 12.14
C VAL A 227 2.95 11.38 10.85
N GLY A 228 1.85 11.26 10.11
CA GLY A 228 1.76 10.46 8.88
C GLY A 228 2.60 10.96 7.69
N ASN A 229 3.07 12.20 7.71
CA ASN A 229 3.66 12.86 6.54
C ASN A 229 5.04 13.51 6.78
N THR A 230 5.66 13.27 7.94
CA THR A 230 6.97 13.84 8.29
C THR A 230 8.05 12.75 8.25
N ASP A 231 9.05 12.94 7.41
CA ASP A 231 10.23 12.08 7.36
C ASP A 231 11.02 12.18 8.68
N GLY A 232 11.56 11.07 9.17
CA GLY A 232 12.11 10.92 10.52
C GLY A 232 11.12 10.42 11.57
N VAL A 233 9.81 10.43 11.29
CA VAL A 233 8.82 9.74 12.13
C VAL A 233 8.90 8.23 11.84
N PRO A 234 8.96 7.36 12.87
CA PRO A 234 8.95 5.91 12.66
C PRO A 234 7.75 5.45 11.82
N TRP A 235 7.98 4.59 10.82
CA TRP A 235 6.97 4.26 9.81
C TRP A 235 5.75 3.55 10.40
N GLU A 236 5.91 2.78 11.47
CA GLU A 236 4.81 2.18 12.23
C GLU A 236 3.83 3.25 12.75
N LEU A 237 4.33 4.38 13.25
CA LEU A 237 3.49 5.50 13.68
C LEU A 237 2.89 6.23 12.48
N ARG A 238 3.62 6.34 11.37
CA ARG A 238 3.11 6.95 10.12
C ARG A 238 1.93 6.16 9.57
N VAL A 239 2.02 4.83 9.54
CA VAL A 239 0.96 3.93 9.06
C VAL A 239 -0.30 4.08 9.89
N VAL A 240 -0.19 4.04 11.23
CA VAL A 240 -1.35 4.25 12.12
C VAL A 240 -1.95 5.64 11.91
N ALA A 241 -1.13 6.68 11.89
CA ALA A 241 -1.60 8.06 11.65
C ALA A 241 -2.27 8.23 10.28
N ASN A 242 -1.78 7.55 9.24
CA ASN A 242 -2.35 7.62 7.91
C ASN A 242 -3.68 6.87 7.80
N ARG A 243 -3.93 5.81 8.59
CA ARG A 243 -5.28 5.23 8.71
C ARG A 243 -6.28 6.28 9.20
N THR A 244 -5.91 7.05 10.22
CA THR A 244 -6.73 8.18 10.70
C THR A 244 -6.90 9.27 9.62
N ASN A 245 -5.83 9.63 8.90
CA ASN A 245 -5.90 10.64 7.82
C ASN A 245 -6.81 10.19 6.66
N ILE A 246 -6.78 8.91 6.29
CA ILE A 246 -7.63 8.35 5.24
C ILE A 246 -9.09 8.29 5.69
N ALA A 247 -9.35 7.87 6.93
CA ALA A 247 -10.70 7.90 7.51
C ALA A 247 -11.27 9.33 7.52
N GLN A 248 -10.45 10.32 7.86
CA GLN A 248 -10.84 11.73 7.76
C GLN A 248 -11.11 12.13 6.30
N ALA A 249 -10.25 11.75 5.36
CA ALA A 249 -10.44 12.07 3.95
C ALA A 249 -11.71 11.42 3.36
N ILE A 250 -12.15 10.27 3.88
CA ILE A 250 -13.43 9.64 3.52
C ILE A 250 -14.62 10.50 3.98
N LEU A 251 -14.53 11.13 5.16
CA LEU A 251 -15.57 12.01 5.69
C LEU A 251 -15.62 13.34 4.91
N ASP A 252 -14.45 13.89 4.58
CA ASP A 252 -14.32 15.19 3.92
C ASP A 252 -14.60 15.14 2.41
N GLU A 253 -14.53 13.96 1.78
CA GLU A 253 -14.58 13.82 0.32
C GLU A 253 -16.02 13.67 -0.22
N PRO A 254 -16.51 14.64 -1.02
CA PRO A 254 -17.84 14.56 -1.62
C PRO A 254 -17.93 13.65 -2.86
N ASP A 255 -16.82 13.34 -3.54
CA ASP A 255 -16.83 12.48 -4.73
C ASP A 255 -16.91 10.99 -4.34
N PRO A 256 -18.03 10.30 -4.61
CA PRO A 256 -18.20 8.90 -4.24
C PRO A 256 -17.18 7.95 -4.89
N VAL A 257 -16.61 8.29 -6.05
CA VAL A 257 -15.57 7.49 -6.71
C VAL A 257 -14.28 7.53 -5.90
N ARG A 258 -13.88 8.72 -5.45
CA ARG A 258 -12.68 8.89 -4.64
C ARG A 258 -12.87 8.37 -3.23
N THR A 259 -14.04 8.57 -2.62
CA THR A 259 -14.37 7.95 -1.32
C THR A 259 -14.28 6.42 -1.42
N ALA A 260 -14.79 5.82 -2.50
CA ALA A 260 -14.67 4.38 -2.73
C ALA A 260 -13.20 3.94 -2.84
N PHE A 261 -12.36 4.71 -3.54
CA PHE A 261 -10.91 4.45 -3.60
C PHE A 261 -10.24 4.55 -2.23
N TYR A 262 -10.50 5.60 -1.44
CA TYR A 262 -9.92 5.77 -0.11
C TYR A 262 -10.29 4.63 0.85
N ARG A 263 -11.51 4.09 0.76
CA ARG A 263 -11.87 2.88 1.52
C ARG A 263 -10.97 1.70 1.20
N THR A 264 -10.55 1.54 -0.06
CA THR A 264 -9.61 0.46 -0.43
C THR A 264 -8.24 0.63 0.20
N LEU A 265 -7.84 1.85 0.60
CA LEU A 265 -6.57 2.10 1.30
C LEU A 265 -6.62 1.66 2.77
N LEU A 266 -7.82 1.63 3.37
CA LEU A 266 -8.05 1.13 4.74
C LEU A 266 -8.34 -0.36 4.79
N GLY A 267 -8.79 -0.94 3.68
CA GLY A 267 -9.13 -2.35 3.62
C GLY A 267 -7.89 -3.24 3.54
N GLU A 268 -8.11 -4.51 3.88
CA GLU A 268 -7.08 -5.52 3.83
C GLU A 268 -6.78 -5.98 2.40
N VAL A 269 -5.62 -6.60 2.22
CA VAL A 269 -5.19 -7.23 0.97
C VAL A 269 -4.58 -8.60 1.24
N ASP A 270 -4.54 -9.46 0.24
CA ASP A 270 -3.80 -10.71 0.34
C ASP A 270 -2.31 -10.40 0.51
N ASP A 271 -1.66 -11.07 1.45
CA ASP A 271 -0.22 -10.91 1.67
C ASP A 271 0.53 -11.28 0.38
N PRO A 272 1.16 -10.30 -0.29
CA PRO A 272 1.83 -10.57 -1.55
C PRO A 272 3.03 -11.50 -1.37
N ALA A 273 3.60 -11.63 -0.15
CA ALA A 273 4.66 -12.61 0.12
C ALA A 273 4.15 -14.07 0.08
N GLY A 274 2.83 -14.28 0.11
CA GLY A 274 2.18 -15.58 0.08
C GLY A 274 1.66 -16.01 1.46
N GLY A 275 1.33 -17.31 1.59
CA GLY A 275 0.83 -17.87 2.86
C GLY A 275 -0.68 -17.75 3.08
N GLY A 276 -1.41 -17.10 2.17
CA GLY A 276 -2.89 -17.07 2.19
C GLY A 276 -3.48 -16.25 3.35
N ARG A 277 -2.65 -15.41 3.99
CA ARG A 277 -3.05 -14.47 5.04
C ARG A 277 -3.47 -13.14 4.42
N ARG A 278 -4.41 -12.46 5.07
CA ARG A 278 -4.80 -11.09 4.77
C ARG A 278 -4.04 -10.11 5.67
N ILE A 279 -3.69 -8.96 5.13
CA ILE A 279 -2.95 -7.93 5.86
C ILE A 279 -3.51 -6.55 5.58
N ASP A 280 -3.40 -5.70 6.59
CA ASP A 280 -3.54 -4.27 6.44
C ASP A 280 -2.54 -3.68 5.43
N ARG A 281 -3.01 -2.71 4.64
CA ARG A 281 -2.15 -1.93 3.76
C ARG A 281 -1.29 -0.96 4.56
N GLN A 282 -0.01 -0.89 4.22
CA GLN A 282 0.96 -0.05 4.93
C GLN A 282 1.15 1.29 4.20
N ILE A 283 0.31 2.26 4.53
CA ILE A 283 0.37 3.61 3.93
C ILE A 283 1.34 4.50 4.72
N VAL A 284 2.56 4.64 4.20
CA VAL A 284 3.65 5.42 4.82
C VAL A 284 3.45 6.93 4.68
N ALA A 285 2.82 7.39 3.60
CA ALA A 285 2.44 8.80 3.43
C ALA A 285 1.09 8.93 2.75
N PHE A 286 0.26 9.86 3.21
CA PHE A 286 -1.02 10.17 2.59
C PHE A 286 -1.37 11.64 2.78
N ASP A 287 -1.42 12.37 1.67
CA ASP A 287 -1.84 13.78 1.63
C ASP A 287 -2.52 14.09 0.29
N PRO A 288 -3.86 14.04 0.24
CA PRO A 288 -4.62 14.39 -0.96
C PRO A 288 -4.36 15.80 -1.48
N ALA A 289 -4.12 16.77 -0.60
CA ALA A 289 -3.89 18.16 -0.99
C ALA A 289 -2.54 18.33 -1.70
N ARG A 290 -1.55 17.52 -1.35
CA ARG A 290 -0.25 17.44 -2.05
C ARG A 290 -0.22 16.40 -3.16
N ALA A 291 -1.32 15.68 -3.43
CA ALA A 291 -1.38 14.52 -4.30
C ALA A 291 -0.31 13.46 -3.94
N SER A 292 -0.07 13.24 -2.65
CA SER A 292 0.94 12.32 -2.14
C SER A 292 0.33 11.01 -1.64
N LEU A 293 0.92 9.89 -2.04
CA LEU A 293 0.64 8.56 -1.54
C LEU A 293 1.92 7.74 -1.58
N VAL A 294 2.34 7.17 -0.45
CA VAL A 294 3.44 6.22 -0.39
C VAL A 294 2.95 4.95 0.30
N GLU A 295 3.08 3.82 -0.38
CA GLU A 295 2.62 2.51 0.13
C GLU A 295 3.79 1.52 0.13
N LEU A 296 4.01 0.88 1.27
CA LEU A 296 4.93 -0.22 1.45
C LEU A 296 4.21 -1.55 1.22
N ASN A 297 4.85 -2.47 0.48
CA ASN A 297 4.39 -3.82 0.26
C ASN A 297 5.50 -4.81 0.68
N GLY A 298 5.15 -5.81 1.48
CA GLY A 298 6.11 -6.75 2.06
C GLY A 298 6.53 -6.38 3.48
N ASP A 299 7.49 -7.12 4.04
CA ASP A 299 7.98 -6.93 5.41
C ASP A 299 9.46 -6.54 5.38
N LEU A 300 9.79 -5.35 5.90
CA LEU A 300 11.17 -4.86 5.97
C LEU A 300 12.06 -5.71 6.88
N ALA A 301 11.50 -6.36 7.90
CA ALA A 301 12.28 -7.22 8.80
C ALA A 301 12.73 -8.52 8.13
N ALA A 302 11.97 -8.99 7.13
CA ALA A 302 12.26 -10.20 6.36
C ALA A 302 12.99 -9.90 5.03
N ALA A 303 12.84 -8.69 4.50
CA ALA A 303 13.37 -8.31 3.20
C ALA A 303 14.91 -8.35 3.16
N ARG A 304 15.43 -8.84 2.02
CA ARG A 304 16.87 -8.84 1.67
C ARG A 304 17.21 -7.74 0.68
N SER A 305 16.21 -7.12 0.06
CA SER A 305 16.35 -5.98 -0.83
C SER A 305 15.07 -5.14 -0.82
N VAL A 306 15.21 -3.84 -1.05
CA VAL A 306 14.08 -2.91 -1.13
C VAL A 306 14.04 -2.24 -2.49
N ALA A 307 12.86 -2.14 -3.09
CA ALA A 307 12.62 -1.37 -4.30
C ALA A 307 11.75 -0.15 -4.02
N VAL A 308 12.09 1.01 -4.58
CA VAL A 308 11.25 2.21 -4.55
C VAL A 308 10.87 2.57 -5.98
N LEU A 309 9.60 2.38 -6.34
CA LEU A 309 9.06 2.66 -7.67
C LEU A 309 8.51 4.09 -7.73
N VAL A 310 9.12 4.92 -8.58
CA VAL A 310 8.64 6.25 -8.97
C VAL A 310 7.94 6.12 -10.32
N PRO A 311 6.60 6.26 -10.38
CA PRO A 311 5.82 5.96 -11.58
C PRO A 311 5.90 7.07 -12.63
N GLY A 312 5.22 6.84 -13.76
CA GLY A 312 5.19 7.74 -14.91
C GLY A 312 4.15 8.86 -14.83
N MET A 313 3.97 9.54 -15.96
CA MET A 313 2.92 10.55 -16.12
C MET A 313 1.52 9.93 -16.02
N ASN A 314 0.49 10.77 -15.82
CA ASN A 314 -0.91 10.39 -15.59
C ASN A 314 -1.19 9.61 -14.28
N THR A 315 -0.17 9.28 -13.49
CA THR A 315 -0.40 8.71 -12.16
C THR A 315 -1.10 9.72 -11.24
N THR A 316 -2.19 9.28 -10.61
CA THR A 316 -2.89 9.99 -9.53
C THR A 316 -3.02 9.06 -8.33
N ILE A 317 -3.44 9.59 -7.18
CA ILE A 317 -3.73 8.75 -6.01
C ILE A 317 -4.70 7.63 -6.40
N GLU A 318 -5.80 7.95 -7.08
CA GLU A 318 -6.83 6.98 -7.49
C GLU A 318 -6.36 6.05 -8.63
N GLY A 319 -5.43 6.52 -9.47
CA GLY A 319 -4.82 5.73 -10.55
C GLY A 319 -3.67 4.83 -10.09
N SER A 320 -3.18 4.99 -8.86
CA SER A 320 -1.98 4.31 -8.33
C SER A 320 -2.13 2.80 -8.15
N ALA A 321 -3.35 2.25 -8.22
CA ALA A 321 -3.59 0.82 -8.02
C ALA A 321 -2.78 -0.07 -8.98
N ALA A 322 -2.55 0.38 -10.21
CA ALA A 322 -1.72 -0.34 -11.18
C ALA A 322 -0.24 -0.35 -10.76
N ASP A 323 0.27 0.78 -10.25
CA ASP A 323 1.65 0.91 -9.76
C ASP A 323 1.86 0.05 -8.50
N THR A 324 0.91 0.06 -7.57
CA THR A 324 0.94 -0.83 -6.39
C THR A 324 0.87 -2.31 -6.80
N ALA A 325 0.07 -2.67 -7.80
CA ALA A 325 0.07 -4.04 -8.33
C ALA A 325 1.44 -4.45 -8.89
N THR A 326 2.17 -3.51 -9.52
CA THR A 326 3.56 -3.72 -9.95
C THR A 326 4.49 -3.98 -8.78
N ALA A 327 4.45 -3.13 -7.75
CA ALA A 327 5.25 -3.31 -6.55
C ALA A 327 5.00 -4.68 -5.90
N ARG A 328 3.74 -5.08 -5.74
CA ARG A 328 3.34 -6.39 -5.19
C ARG A 328 3.84 -7.58 -5.99
N ARG A 329 3.95 -7.47 -7.32
CA ARG A 329 4.51 -8.55 -8.15
C ARG A 329 5.98 -8.83 -7.81
N PHE A 330 6.78 -7.83 -7.42
CA PHE A 330 8.16 -8.07 -6.99
C PHE A 330 8.22 -8.80 -5.65
N VAL A 331 7.35 -8.44 -4.70
CA VAL A 331 7.22 -9.12 -3.41
C VAL A 331 6.79 -10.58 -3.62
N ALA A 332 5.77 -10.81 -4.44
CA ALA A 332 5.23 -12.15 -4.71
C ALA A 332 6.21 -13.06 -5.44
N ALA A 333 6.95 -12.53 -6.40
CA ALA A 333 7.93 -13.30 -7.15
C ALA A 333 9.10 -13.83 -6.32
N THR A 334 9.32 -13.22 -5.15
CA THR A 334 10.42 -13.53 -4.25
C THR A 334 9.97 -14.13 -2.92
N GLY A 335 8.65 -14.36 -2.76
CA GLY A 335 8.09 -14.88 -1.51
C GLY A 335 8.39 -13.99 -0.30
N GLY A 336 8.49 -12.66 -0.50
CA GLY A 336 8.79 -11.70 0.56
C GLY A 336 10.27 -11.36 0.77
N ASP A 337 11.21 -11.96 0.03
CA ASP A 337 12.64 -11.54 0.09
C ASP A 337 12.83 -10.10 -0.44
N VAL A 338 11.87 -9.54 -1.18
CA VAL A 338 11.83 -8.13 -1.57
C VAL A 338 10.66 -7.43 -0.89
N ALA A 339 10.92 -6.26 -0.31
CA ALA A 339 9.89 -5.26 0.00
C ALA A 339 9.88 -4.16 -1.07
N ALA A 340 8.71 -3.66 -1.43
CA ALA A 340 8.56 -2.69 -2.51
C ALA A 340 7.65 -1.52 -2.12
N LEU A 341 8.14 -0.30 -2.36
CA LEU A 341 7.40 0.94 -2.15
C LEU A 341 6.92 1.51 -3.47
N THR A 342 5.67 1.94 -3.52
CA THR A 342 5.19 2.86 -4.56
C THR A 342 5.32 4.28 -4.03
N TYR A 343 6.03 5.17 -4.74
CA TYR A 343 6.28 6.55 -4.31
C TYR A 343 5.56 7.57 -5.19
N LEU A 344 4.48 8.17 -4.68
CA LEU A 344 3.87 9.37 -5.23
C LEU A 344 4.15 10.54 -4.26
N GLY A 345 5.21 11.30 -4.53
CA GLY A 345 5.62 12.45 -3.71
C GLY A 345 4.90 13.77 -4.03
N GLY A 346 4.02 13.78 -5.04
CA GLY A 346 3.40 14.99 -5.57
C GLY A 346 2.56 14.73 -6.83
N PRO A 347 2.00 15.80 -7.43
CA PRO A 347 1.26 15.66 -8.68
C PRO A 347 2.19 15.25 -9.82
N PHE A 348 1.78 14.28 -10.63
CA PHE A 348 2.45 13.93 -11.87
C PHE A 348 1.88 14.74 -13.05
N PRO A 349 2.68 14.97 -14.12
CA PRO A 349 2.18 15.60 -15.33
C PRO A 349 1.01 14.81 -15.92
N ARG A 350 0.00 15.51 -16.45
CA ARG A 350 -1.13 14.91 -17.16
C ARG A 350 -1.04 15.16 -18.66
N GLY A 351 -1.53 14.23 -19.46
CA GLY A 351 -1.59 14.41 -20.91
C GLY A 351 -1.50 13.10 -21.68
N ASN A 352 -1.31 13.23 -22.99
CA ASN A 352 -1.21 12.09 -23.89
C ASN A 352 -0.01 12.28 -24.82
N LEU A 353 0.97 11.39 -24.67
CA LEU A 353 2.19 11.36 -25.48
C LEU A 353 1.87 11.15 -26.98
N VAL A 354 0.79 10.42 -27.29
CA VAL A 354 0.36 10.13 -28.67
C VAL A 354 -0.24 11.35 -29.38
N SER A 355 -0.93 12.24 -28.65
CA SER A 355 -1.55 13.44 -29.24
C SER A 355 -0.69 14.71 -29.13
N GLY A 356 0.51 14.64 -28.53
CA GLY A 356 1.43 15.77 -28.40
C GLY A 356 1.01 16.86 -27.40
N VAL A 357 -0.04 16.63 -26.60
CA VAL A 357 -0.45 17.52 -25.50
C VAL A 357 0.18 16.99 -24.22
N ILE A 358 1.30 17.58 -23.79
CA ILE A 358 2.16 16.95 -22.79
C ILE A 358 2.60 17.97 -21.72
N ASP A 359 1.95 17.98 -20.55
CA ASP A 359 2.49 18.65 -19.35
C ASP A 359 3.87 18.07 -18.97
N ALA A 360 4.17 16.85 -19.40
CA ALA A 360 5.44 16.18 -19.15
C ALA A 360 6.62 16.90 -19.81
N ALA A 361 6.46 17.80 -20.79
CA ALA A 361 7.57 18.65 -21.25
C ALA A 361 7.99 19.71 -20.20
N SER A 362 7.20 19.89 -19.14
CA SER A 362 7.52 20.79 -18.05
C SER A 362 8.46 20.10 -17.05
N PRO A 363 9.65 20.68 -16.75
CA PRO A 363 10.54 20.15 -15.72
C PRO A 363 10.03 20.42 -14.30
N ARG A 364 8.96 21.23 -14.13
CA ARG A 364 8.48 21.67 -12.82
C ARG A 364 8.13 20.52 -11.89
N TYR A 365 7.51 19.46 -12.40
CA TYR A 365 7.08 18.33 -11.57
C TYR A 365 8.28 17.57 -11.02
N ALA A 366 9.32 17.37 -11.84
CA ALA A 366 10.59 16.80 -11.41
C ALA A 366 11.28 17.71 -10.37
N LEU A 367 11.36 19.02 -10.62
CA LEU A 367 11.96 19.98 -9.68
C LEU A 367 11.20 20.09 -8.34
N ASP A 368 9.87 19.96 -8.36
CA ASP A 368 9.03 20.04 -7.17
C ASP A 368 9.08 18.73 -6.34
N MET A 369 9.17 17.57 -7.00
CA MET A 369 9.21 16.26 -6.33
C MET A 369 10.60 15.80 -5.94
N ALA A 370 11.66 16.16 -6.67
CA ALA A 370 13.01 15.68 -6.40
C ALA A 370 13.51 15.99 -4.98
N PRO A 371 13.33 17.20 -4.41
CA PRO A 371 13.73 17.47 -3.03
C PRO A 371 13.00 16.57 -2.01
N ARG A 372 11.74 16.21 -2.27
CA ARG A 372 10.97 15.31 -1.42
C ARG A 372 11.45 13.87 -1.56
N LEU A 373 11.84 13.44 -2.76
CA LEU A 373 12.41 12.12 -2.98
C LEU A 373 13.79 11.99 -2.32
N VAL A 374 14.60 13.06 -2.31
CA VAL A 374 15.87 13.12 -1.57
C VAL A 374 15.63 12.96 -0.07
N ALA A 375 14.73 13.75 0.52
CA ALA A 375 14.38 13.62 1.94
C ALA A 375 13.84 12.23 2.28
N PHE A 376 12.94 11.70 1.44
CA PHE A 376 12.42 10.35 1.60
C PHE A 376 13.51 9.28 1.49
N SER A 377 14.53 9.46 0.64
CA SER A 377 15.63 8.50 0.54
C SER A 377 16.50 8.41 1.78
N GLU A 378 16.67 9.50 2.53
CA GLU A 378 17.28 9.47 3.86
C GLU A 378 16.41 8.69 4.85
N ASP A 379 15.09 8.88 4.77
CA ASP A 379 14.13 8.20 5.64
C ASP A 379 14.10 6.69 5.39
N VAL A 380 14.18 6.28 4.11
CA VAL A 380 14.29 4.90 3.67
C VAL A 380 15.60 4.27 4.17
N ASP A 381 16.75 4.89 3.89
CA ASP A 381 18.08 4.41 4.32
C ASP A 381 18.12 4.14 5.84
N ARG A 382 17.61 5.09 6.63
CA ARG A 382 17.50 4.97 8.09
C ARG A 382 16.55 3.86 8.52
N THR A 383 15.39 3.75 7.89
CA THR A 383 14.31 2.85 8.36
C THR A 383 14.54 1.41 7.95
N VAL A 384 15.01 1.18 6.72
CA VAL A 384 15.24 -0.16 6.16
C VAL A 384 16.31 -0.91 6.94
N ASP A 385 17.47 -0.28 7.17
CA ASP A 385 18.57 -0.90 7.90
C ASP A 385 18.20 -1.17 9.37
N ALA A 386 17.44 -0.27 9.98
CA ALA A 386 16.96 -0.43 11.36
C ALA A 386 15.96 -1.59 11.48
N ALA A 387 15.03 -1.73 10.52
CA ALA A 387 14.03 -2.78 10.52
C ALA A 387 14.63 -4.17 10.24
N ALA A 388 15.57 -4.27 9.30
CA ALA A 388 16.23 -5.52 8.95
C ALA A 388 17.34 -5.93 9.94
N GLY A 389 17.84 -4.97 10.74
CA GLY A 389 18.97 -5.19 11.66
C GLY A 389 20.32 -5.39 10.95
N ALA A 390 20.39 -5.11 9.65
CA ALA A 390 21.55 -5.20 8.79
C ALA A 390 21.36 -4.28 7.58
N SER A 391 22.46 -3.97 6.87
CA SER A 391 22.37 -3.19 5.64
C SER A 391 21.63 -3.95 4.55
N VAL A 392 20.55 -3.37 4.02
CA VAL A 392 19.71 -3.95 2.97
C VAL A 392 19.76 -3.07 1.72
N PRO A 393 20.19 -3.60 0.55
CA PRO A 393 20.29 -2.82 -0.67
C PRO A 393 18.96 -2.18 -1.10
N VAL A 394 19.00 -0.88 -1.43
CA VAL A 394 17.84 -0.12 -1.91
C VAL A 394 18.02 0.25 -3.39
N THR A 395 17.04 -0.17 -4.21
CA THR A 395 16.97 0.13 -5.65
C THR A 395 15.86 1.13 -5.92
N TYR A 396 16.20 2.31 -6.46
CA TYR A 396 15.21 3.28 -6.95
C TYR A 396 14.94 3.08 -8.43
N ILE A 397 13.67 2.95 -8.79
CA ILE A 397 13.22 2.66 -10.15
C ILE A 397 12.40 3.84 -10.64
N GLY A 398 12.89 4.55 -11.65
CA GLY A 398 12.18 5.65 -12.30
C GLY A 398 11.59 5.20 -13.61
N HIS A 399 10.26 5.08 -13.69
CA HIS A 399 9.56 4.70 -14.92
C HIS A 399 9.07 5.93 -15.68
N SER A 400 9.34 6.02 -16.99
CA SER A 400 8.83 7.13 -17.81
C SER A 400 9.24 8.49 -17.23
N TYR A 401 8.30 9.40 -16.96
CA TYR A 401 8.56 10.67 -16.28
C TYR A 401 9.20 10.50 -14.89
N GLY A 402 8.93 9.39 -14.20
CA GLY A 402 9.57 9.02 -12.94
C GLY A 402 11.09 8.93 -13.05
N GLY A 403 11.63 8.60 -14.23
CA GLY A 403 13.07 8.68 -14.50
C GLY A 403 13.63 10.10 -14.41
N SER A 404 12.90 11.11 -14.90
CA SER A 404 13.31 12.51 -14.76
C SER A 404 13.27 12.98 -13.30
N ILE A 405 12.27 12.54 -12.52
CA ILE A 405 12.20 12.82 -11.08
C ILE A 405 13.40 12.18 -10.36
N LEU A 406 13.64 10.88 -10.61
CA LEU A 406 14.72 10.11 -10.01
C LEU A 406 16.09 10.74 -10.31
N GLY A 407 16.36 11.03 -11.58
CA GLY A 407 17.62 11.63 -12.00
C GLY A 407 17.84 13.04 -11.45
N THR A 408 16.77 13.84 -11.34
CA THR A 408 16.83 15.15 -10.67
C THR A 408 17.12 14.99 -9.18
N ALA A 409 16.53 13.98 -8.52
CA ALA A 409 16.83 13.68 -7.12
C ALA A 409 18.28 13.21 -6.94
N GLU A 410 18.82 12.41 -7.87
CA GLU A 410 20.24 12.04 -7.86
C GLU A 410 21.16 13.26 -7.94
N ALA A 411 20.86 14.24 -8.81
CA ALA A 411 21.59 15.51 -8.90
C ALA A 411 21.49 16.36 -7.61
N MET A 412 20.44 16.14 -6.80
CA MET A 412 20.21 16.84 -5.54
C MET A 412 20.68 16.07 -4.30
N GLY A 413 21.27 14.87 -4.46
CA GLY A 413 21.79 14.08 -3.35
C GLY A 413 20.85 12.98 -2.83
N LEU A 414 20.14 12.29 -3.73
CA LEU A 414 19.49 11.00 -3.40
C LEU A 414 20.48 10.06 -2.72
N THR A 415 20.01 9.24 -1.78
CA THR A 415 20.77 8.09 -1.25
C THR A 415 20.21 6.81 -1.89
N ALA A 416 21.02 6.10 -2.67
CA ALA A 416 20.62 4.82 -3.27
C ALA A 416 21.83 3.89 -3.45
N ASP A 417 21.61 2.58 -3.32
CA ASP A 417 22.63 1.58 -3.74
C ASP A 417 22.58 1.34 -5.24
N GLN A 418 21.37 1.36 -5.79
CA GLN A 418 21.13 1.15 -7.21
C GLN A 418 20.05 2.11 -7.71
N THR A 419 20.22 2.58 -8.95
CA THR A 419 19.16 3.28 -9.66
C THR A 419 18.91 2.63 -11.01
N LEU A 420 17.64 2.59 -11.40
CA LEU A 420 17.19 1.94 -12.63
C LEU A 420 16.22 2.85 -13.39
N TYR A 421 16.68 3.36 -14.52
CA TYR A 421 15.92 4.20 -15.44
C TYR A 421 15.16 3.32 -16.44
N VAL A 422 13.86 3.13 -16.24
CA VAL A 422 13.03 2.23 -17.06
C VAL A 422 12.18 3.05 -18.02
N ALA A 423 12.45 2.94 -19.32
CA ALA A 423 11.80 3.71 -20.37
C ALA A 423 11.72 5.20 -19.98
N ALA A 424 12.83 5.74 -19.48
CA ALA A 424 12.86 7.01 -18.75
C ALA A 424 12.79 8.21 -19.69
N ALA A 425 12.14 9.29 -19.24
CA ALA A 425 12.09 10.55 -20.00
C ALA A 425 13.46 11.24 -20.12
N GLY A 426 14.41 10.90 -19.25
CA GLY A 426 15.78 11.42 -19.26
C GLY A 426 16.49 11.21 -17.92
N ALA A 427 17.76 11.59 -17.89
CA ALA A 427 18.68 11.42 -16.76
C ALA A 427 18.49 12.40 -15.59
N GLY A 428 17.57 13.38 -15.72
CA GLY A 428 17.31 14.39 -14.71
C GLY A 428 17.38 15.82 -15.26
N VAL A 429 16.65 16.75 -14.66
CA VAL A 429 16.63 18.16 -15.08
C VAL A 429 18.03 18.76 -14.92
N GLY A 430 18.68 19.11 -16.03
CA GLY A 430 20.02 19.68 -16.05
C GLY A 430 21.16 18.68 -15.88
N VAL A 431 20.87 17.37 -15.98
CA VAL A 431 21.88 16.31 -16.00
C VAL A 431 22.23 16.00 -17.45
N GLU A 432 23.46 16.34 -17.85
CA GLU A 432 23.96 16.09 -19.21
C GLU A 432 25.12 15.08 -19.20
N ASP A 433 25.86 14.99 -18.09
CA ASP A 433 26.93 14.00 -17.92
C ASP A 433 26.91 13.35 -16.52
N PRO A 434 27.56 12.20 -16.33
CA PRO A 434 27.54 11.48 -15.05
C PRO A 434 28.07 12.28 -13.85
N GLY A 435 28.86 13.34 -14.08
CA GLY A 435 29.38 14.23 -13.05
C GLY A 435 28.33 15.17 -12.46
N ASP A 436 27.20 15.38 -13.16
CA ASP A 436 26.07 16.19 -12.67
C ASP A 436 25.25 15.48 -11.59
N TRP A 437 25.35 14.14 -11.51
CA TRP A 437 24.74 13.39 -10.41
C TRP A 437 25.58 13.52 -9.14
N HIS A 438 24.90 13.71 -8.00
CA HIS A 438 25.53 13.95 -6.71
C HIS A 438 24.97 13.02 -5.62
N ASN A 439 24.65 11.77 -6.00
CA ASN A 439 24.16 10.75 -5.07
C ASN A 439 25.10 10.64 -3.86
N ARG A 440 24.52 10.56 -2.65
CA ARG A 440 25.31 10.49 -1.41
C ARG A 440 26.09 9.20 -1.27
N ASN A 441 25.63 8.14 -1.91
CA ASN A 441 26.40 6.92 -2.08
C ASN A 441 27.30 7.04 -3.31
N PRO A 442 28.62 7.25 -3.15
CA PRO A 442 29.53 7.37 -4.29
C PRO A 442 29.73 6.03 -5.03
N ALA A 443 29.27 4.91 -4.48
CA ALA A 443 29.35 3.58 -5.06
C ALA A 443 28.04 3.14 -5.76
N VAL A 444 27.06 4.05 -5.90
CA VAL A 444 25.78 3.76 -6.55
C VAL A 444 25.98 3.14 -7.94
N VAL A 445 25.24 2.07 -8.23
CA VAL A 445 25.25 1.42 -9.54
C VAL A 445 24.02 1.86 -10.33
N ARG A 446 24.25 2.34 -11.55
CA ARG A 446 23.18 2.86 -12.41
C ARG A 446 22.88 1.89 -13.54
N PHE A 447 21.61 1.62 -13.75
CA PHE A 447 21.10 0.80 -14.81
C PHE A 447 20.06 1.57 -15.62
N SER A 448 19.89 1.18 -16.88
CA SER A 448 18.81 1.71 -17.72
C SER A 448 18.24 0.62 -18.60
N MET A 449 17.00 0.79 -19.05
CA MET A 449 16.42 -0.03 -20.13
C MET A 449 15.34 0.73 -20.87
N THR A 450 15.40 0.71 -22.19
CA THR A 450 14.31 1.19 -23.05
C THR A 450 14.08 0.19 -24.18
N ALA A 451 12.82 -0.19 -24.38
CA ALA A 451 12.49 -1.14 -25.43
C ALA A 451 12.67 -0.51 -26.82
N PRO A 452 13.17 -1.25 -27.82
CA PRO A 452 13.27 -0.73 -29.19
C PRO A 452 11.90 -0.28 -29.71
N GLY A 453 11.82 0.96 -30.22
CA GLY A 453 10.56 1.51 -30.76
C GLY A 453 9.56 1.94 -29.68
N ASP A 454 9.99 2.02 -28.42
CA ASP A 454 9.26 2.71 -27.36
C ASP A 454 9.02 4.17 -27.77
N LEU A 455 7.82 4.68 -27.46
CA LEU A 455 7.44 6.06 -27.71
C LEU A 455 8.29 7.07 -26.93
N ILE A 456 8.90 6.68 -25.81
CA ILE A 456 9.72 7.58 -25.00
C ILE A 456 10.98 8.00 -25.74
N GLN A 457 11.49 7.19 -26.67
CA GLN A 457 12.66 7.51 -27.50
C GLN A 457 12.45 8.78 -28.37
N ALA A 458 11.20 9.23 -28.55
CA ALA A 458 10.90 10.49 -29.24
C ALA A 458 11.15 11.74 -28.37
N VAL A 459 11.25 11.58 -27.05
CA VAL A 459 11.40 12.67 -26.08
C VAL A 459 12.57 12.50 -25.11
N GLN A 460 13.10 11.29 -25.01
CA GLN A 460 14.27 10.91 -24.20
C GLN A 460 15.53 11.55 -24.77
N GLY A 461 16.35 12.14 -23.90
CA GLY A 461 17.70 12.63 -24.24
C GLY A 461 17.77 13.71 -25.32
N ILE A 462 16.67 14.44 -25.58
CA ILE A 462 16.70 15.57 -26.51
C ILE A 462 17.79 16.56 -26.04
N PRO A 463 18.81 16.89 -26.86
CA PRO A 463 19.87 17.80 -26.44
C PRO A 463 19.33 19.16 -25.99
N GLY A 464 19.66 19.56 -24.76
CA GLY A 464 19.11 20.78 -24.13
C GLY A 464 17.61 20.69 -23.80
N GLY A 465 17.07 19.48 -23.79
CA GLY A 465 15.69 19.17 -23.43
C GLY A 465 15.44 19.28 -21.93
N PRO A 466 14.15 19.27 -21.51
CA PRO A 466 13.78 19.54 -20.12
C PRO A 466 14.12 18.42 -19.13
N HIS A 467 14.57 17.24 -19.59
CA HIS A 467 14.77 16.04 -18.75
C HIS A 467 16.22 15.54 -18.72
N GLY A 468 17.16 16.27 -19.31
CA GLY A 468 18.56 15.88 -19.40
C GLY A 468 18.84 14.85 -20.48
N ALA A 469 20.05 14.30 -20.44
CA ALA A 469 20.58 13.33 -21.39
C ALA A 469 19.80 12.00 -21.39
N ASP A 470 20.05 11.19 -22.43
CA ASP A 470 19.54 9.83 -22.50
C ASP A 470 20.32 8.91 -21.52
N PRO A 471 19.70 8.36 -20.46
CA PRO A 471 20.39 7.45 -19.56
C PRO A 471 20.91 6.17 -20.25
N ASP A 472 20.34 5.75 -21.37
CA ASP A 472 20.80 4.57 -22.14
C ASP A 472 22.13 4.81 -22.87
N GLU A 473 22.53 6.08 -23.04
CA GLU A 473 23.77 6.48 -23.71
C GLU A 473 24.82 7.05 -22.73
N MET A 474 24.48 7.20 -21.44
CA MET A 474 25.37 7.80 -20.44
C MET A 474 26.51 6.87 -20.02
N GLU A 475 27.72 7.44 -19.96
CA GLU A 475 28.90 6.71 -19.49
C GLU A 475 28.72 6.20 -18.05
N GLY A 476 29.06 4.94 -17.80
CA GLY A 476 28.93 4.31 -16.49
C GLY A 476 27.53 3.79 -16.15
N VAL A 477 26.52 4.03 -17.00
CA VAL A 477 25.20 3.41 -16.88
C VAL A 477 25.21 2.05 -17.58
N ILE A 478 24.73 1.02 -16.90
CA ILE A 478 24.61 -0.33 -17.45
C ILE A 478 23.27 -0.45 -18.17
N HIS A 479 23.29 -0.32 -19.50
CA HIS A 479 22.11 -0.53 -20.33
C HIS A 479 21.74 -2.03 -20.35
N LEU A 480 20.50 -2.34 -19.99
CA LEU A 480 19.93 -3.68 -19.84
C LEU A 480 19.09 -4.08 -21.06
N ALA A 481 19.15 -5.36 -21.42
CA ALA A 481 18.33 -5.92 -22.49
C ALA A 481 16.86 -6.03 -22.07
N THR A 482 15.94 -5.67 -22.98
CA THR A 482 14.49 -5.85 -22.80
C THR A 482 13.98 -7.21 -23.27
N GLY A 483 14.66 -7.84 -24.23
CA GLY A 483 14.43 -9.22 -24.66
C GLY A 483 13.03 -9.49 -25.23
N TYR A 484 12.40 -10.55 -24.77
CA TYR A 484 11.12 -11.06 -25.28
C TYR A 484 10.05 -11.09 -24.19
N TYR A 485 8.80 -11.01 -24.63
CA TYR A 485 7.66 -11.48 -23.84
C TYR A 485 7.71 -13.00 -23.70
N ASP A 486 7.04 -13.54 -22.68
CA ASP A 486 6.98 -14.99 -22.45
C ASP A 486 6.30 -15.78 -23.58
N ASP A 487 5.48 -15.11 -24.39
CA ASP A 487 4.88 -15.69 -25.59
C ASP A 487 5.80 -15.70 -26.83
N GLY A 488 7.05 -15.25 -26.67
CA GLY A 488 8.08 -15.24 -27.70
C GLY A 488 8.06 -14.01 -28.61
N ARG A 489 7.12 -13.07 -28.44
CA ARG A 489 7.17 -11.78 -29.16
C ARG A 489 8.33 -10.93 -28.64
N VAL A 490 8.92 -10.13 -29.53
CA VAL A 490 9.95 -9.15 -29.15
C VAL A 490 9.32 -8.07 -28.25
N MET A 491 10.00 -7.71 -27.16
CA MET A 491 9.65 -6.56 -26.31
C MET A 491 10.02 -5.26 -27.03
N ALA A 492 9.11 -4.73 -27.84
CA ALA A 492 9.33 -3.58 -28.70
C ALA A 492 8.03 -2.83 -29.03
N GLY A 493 8.16 -1.59 -29.50
CA GLY A 493 7.05 -0.73 -29.92
C GLY A 493 6.38 0.01 -28.77
N TRP A 494 5.28 0.69 -29.06
CA TRP A 494 4.61 1.59 -28.10
C TRP A 494 4.02 0.86 -26.88
N GLN A 495 3.57 -0.38 -27.04
CA GLN A 495 3.05 -1.19 -25.93
C GLN A 495 4.15 -1.55 -24.93
N ALA A 496 5.39 -1.69 -25.41
CA ALA A 496 6.54 -2.02 -24.57
C ALA A 496 6.79 -0.97 -23.48
N HIS A 497 6.36 0.29 -23.66
CA HIS A 497 6.60 1.38 -22.71
C HIS A 497 6.19 1.05 -21.28
N SER A 498 5.01 0.47 -21.10
CA SER A 498 4.55 0.00 -19.79
C SER A 498 4.85 -1.48 -19.59
N ASP A 499 4.84 -2.29 -20.65
CA ASP A 499 5.01 -3.74 -20.55
C ASP A 499 6.40 -4.15 -20.05
N VAL A 500 7.44 -3.34 -20.27
CA VAL A 500 8.79 -3.64 -19.74
C VAL A 500 8.79 -3.85 -18.22
N LEU A 501 7.90 -3.16 -17.51
CA LEU A 501 7.73 -3.21 -16.06
C LEU A 501 6.54 -4.08 -15.63
N ASN A 502 5.57 -4.32 -16.52
CA ASN A 502 4.28 -4.90 -16.15
C ASN A 502 4.03 -6.32 -16.67
N ALA A 503 4.66 -6.69 -17.79
CA ALA A 503 4.38 -7.94 -18.48
C ALA A 503 5.38 -9.03 -18.08
N PRO A 504 4.94 -10.31 -18.00
CA PRO A 504 5.84 -11.45 -17.93
C PRO A 504 6.80 -11.46 -19.14
N SER A 505 8.07 -11.20 -18.88
CA SER A 505 9.06 -10.91 -19.93
C SER A 505 10.50 -10.99 -19.40
N ASP A 506 11.45 -11.04 -20.32
CA ASP A 506 12.87 -10.95 -20.02
C ASP A 506 13.22 -9.62 -19.33
N SER A 507 12.65 -8.49 -19.79
CA SER A 507 12.85 -7.19 -19.16
C SER A 507 12.45 -7.22 -17.69
N TRP A 508 11.26 -7.75 -17.37
CA TRP A 508 10.77 -7.82 -15.99
C TRP A 508 11.68 -8.68 -15.10
N ARG A 509 12.18 -9.82 -15.61
CA ARG A 509 13.16 -10.65 -14.88
C ARG A 509 14.49 -9.94 -14.68
N ASN A 510 14.90 -9.12 -15.63
CA ASN A 510 16.12 -8.33 -15.56
C ASN A 510 16.00 -7.23 -14.49
N ILE A 511 14.85 -6.54 -14.43
CA ILE A 511 14.51 -5.60 -13.34
C ILE A 511 14.57 -6.31 -11.99
N LEU A 512 13.92 -7.48 -11.86
CA LEU A 512 13.95 -8.24 -10.62
C LEU A 512 15.38 -8.68 -10.22
N ALA A 513 16.22 -9.03 -11.20
CA ALA A 513 17.62 -9.38 -10.96
C ALA A 513 18.45 -8.19 -10.46
N VAL A 514 18.16 -6.97 -10.93
CA VAL A 514 18.75 -5.73 -10.39
C VAL A 514 18.33 -5.55 -8.93
N ILE A 515 17.01 -5.54 -8.67
CA ILE A 515 16.45 -5.36 -7.31
C ILE A 515 17.07 -6.35 -6.31
N THR A 516 17.16 -7.63 -6.68
CA THR A 516 17.68 -8.71 -5.82
C THR A 516 19.21 -8.80 -5.81
N GLY A 517 19.91 -8.02 -6.64
CA GLY A 517 21.36 -8.09 -6.80
C GLY A 517 21.88 -9.37 -7.44
N ASP A 518 21.03 -10.15 -8.13
CA ASP A 518 21.42 -11.39 -8.82
C ASP A 518 22.16 -11.09 -10.13
N ARG A 519 23.46 -10.79 -10.00
CA ARG A 519 24.36 -10.48 -11.13
C ARG A 519 24.44 -11.58 -12.18
N ALA A 520 24.15 -12.83 -11.83
CA ALA A 520 24.19 -13.95 -12.79
C ALA A 520 22.96 -13.94 -13.72
N ARG A 521 21.86 -13.32 -13.29
CA ARG A 521 20.63 -13.16 -14.07
C ARG A 521 20.52 -11.83 -14.79
N ILE A 522 21.32 -10.82 -14.41
CA ILE A 522 21.39 -9.55 -15.14
C ILE A 522 21.86 -9.80 -16.59
N ARG A 523 21.17 -9.18 -17.54
CA ARG A 523 21.46 -9.24 -18.98
C ARG A 523 21.66 -7.83 -19.53
N PRO A 524 22.91 -7.40 -19.80
CA PRO A 524 23.15 -6.12 -20.46
C PRO A 524 22.65 -6.15 -21.91
N ALA A 525 22.33 -4.98 -22.46
CA ALA A 525 22.08 -4.80 -23.88
C ALA A 525 23.41 -4.87 -24.63
N GLY A 526 23.57 -5.85 -25.54
CA GLY A 526 24.82 -6.08 -26.28
C GLY A 526 25.14 -7.56 -26.44
#